data_AF-A0A7V2JIW6-F1
#
_entry.id   AF-A0A7V2JIW6-F1
#
_cell.length_a   1.000
_cell.length_b   1.000
_cell.length_c   1.000
_cell.angle_alpha   90.00
_cell.angle_beta   90.00
_cell.angle_gamma   90.00
#
_symmetry.space_group_name_H-M   'P 1'
#
loop_
_entity.id
_entity.type
_entity.pdbx_description
1 polymer ?
#
loop_
_entity_poly.entity_id
_entity_poly.type
_entity_poly.pdbx_seq_one_letter_code
_entity_poly.pdbx_strand_id
1 'polypeptide(L)'
;MQPFRQPVEFGATPSVMGIINVTPDSFHDGGRHYSVESAIEHGVRLVEEGAAVLDVGGESTRPGSEEVSAEDELKRVLPAVLGL
;
A
#
# COMPACT_ATOMS: atom_id res chain seq x y z
N MET A 1 -8.24 -14.75 -10.43
CA MET A 1 -6.93 -14.38 -11.02
C MET A 1 -6.21 -13.56 -9.96
N GLN A 2 -4.94 -13.84 -9.65
CA GLN A 2 -4.15 -12.96 -8.76
C GLN A 2 -3.51 -11.87 -9.63
N PRO A 3 -4.02 -10.63 -9.60
CA PRO A 3 -3.64 -9.61 -10.59
C PRO A 3 -2.19 -9.13 -10.45
N PHE A 4 -1.54 -9.39 -9.31
CA PHE A 4 -0.21 -8.84 -8.98
C PHE A 4 0.97 -9.75 -9.32
N ARG A 5 0.75 -10.88 -10.00
CA ARG A 5 1.83 -11.82 -10.37
C ARG A 5 2.45 -11.60 -11.74
N GLN A 6 2.03 -10.57 -12.47
CA GLN A 6 2.57 -10.27 -13.79
C GLN A 6 3.80 -9.35 -13.69
N PRO A 7 4.89 -9.62 -14.42
CA PRO A 7 5.99 -8.67 -14.55
C PRO A 7 5.47 -7.34 -15.10
N VAL A 8 5.93 -6.23 -14.51
CA VAL A 8 5.62 -4.89 -15.01
C VAL A 8 6.58 -4.57 -16.15
N GLU A 9 6.04 -4.30 -17.34
CA GLU A 9 6.81 -3.79 -18.48
C GLU A 9 6.79 -2.26 -18.48
N PHE A 10 7.94 -1.64 -18.22
CA PHE A 10 8.08 -0.19 -18.31
C PHE A 10 8.35 0.22 -19.76
N GLY A 11 7.43 1.00 -20.33
CA GLY A 11 7.49 1.46 -21.71
C GLY A 11 8.02 2.89 -21.88
N ALA A 12 7.81 3.44 -23.07
CA ALA A 12 8.18 4.82 -23.41
C ALA A 12 7.28 5.89 -22.74
N THR A 13 6.14 5.49 -22.17
CA THR A 13 5.21 6.36 -21.45
C THR A 13 5.40 6.24 -19.93
N PRO A 14 5.18 7.32 -19.16
CA PRO A 14 5.23 7.26 -17.71
C PRO A 14 4.29 6.19 -17.16
N SER A 15 4.76 5.47 -16.13
CA SER A 15 3.95 4.52 -15.37
C SER A 15 3.51 5.15 -14.06
N VAL A 16 2.32 4.78 -13.59
CA VAL A 16 1.77 5.24 -12.31
C VAL A 16 2.06 4.21 -11.22
N MET A 17 2.53 4.69 -10.07
CA MET A 17 2.69 3.91 -8.85
C MET A 17 1.62 4.33 -7.85
N GLY A 18 0.77 3.39 -7.45
CA GLY A 18 -0.26 3.60 -6.44
C GLY A 18 0.31 3.42 -5.04
N ILE A 19 0.05 4.37 -4.14
CA ILE A 19 0.57 4.35 -2.77
C ILE A 19 -0.47 3.75 -1.81
N ILE A 20 -0.03 2.79 -1.00
CA ILE A 20 -0.80 2.15 0.06
C ILE A 20 -0.04 2.33 1.38
N ASN A 21 -0.53 3.24 2.23
CA ASN A 21 0.01 3.42 3.56
C ASN A 21 -0.69 2.50 4.55
N VAL A 22 0.12 1.72 5.25
CA VAL A 22 -0.28 0.64 6.15
C VAL A 22 0.10 1.03 7.58
N THR A 23 -0.33 2.22 8.00
CA THR A 23 0.02 2.80 9.29
C THR A 23 -1.22 3.06 10.15
N PRO A 24 -1.16 2.91 11.49
CA PRO A 24 -2.30 3.17 12.37
C PRO A 24 -2.78 4.63 12.35
N ASP A 25 -1.88 5.55 11.99
CA ASP A 25 -2.01 7.01 11.99
C ASP A 25 -2.29 7.59 10.60
N SER A 26 -2.68 6.78 9.61
CA SER A 26 -3.06 7.24 8.27
C SER A 26 -4.43 7.97 8.27
N PHE A 27 -4.56 9.01 9.10
CA PHE A 27 -5.72 9.89 9.21
C PHE A 27 -5.42 11.24 8.56
N HIS A 28 -5.94 11.42 7.35
CA HIS A 28 -6.35 12.75 6.87
C HIS A 28 -7.77 12.75 6.27
N ASP A 29 -8.37 11.58 5.99
CA ASP A 29 -9.70 11.47 5.37
C ASP A 29 -10.78 10.88 6.30
N GLY A 30 -10.81 11.30 7.57
CA GLY A 30 -12.01 11.17 8.40
C GLY A 30 -12.56 9.76 8.69
N GLY A 31 -11.82 8.90 9.40
CA GLY A 31 -12.51 7.96 10.32
C GLY A 31 -12.53 6.47 9.99
N ARG A 32 -11.87 5.96 8.95
CA ARG A 32 -11.80 4.51 8.75
C ARG A 32 -10.55 3.95 9.44
N HIS A 33 -10.76 3.22 10.52
CA HIS A 33 -9.73 2.41 11.16
C HIS A 33 -8.97 1.63 10.09
N TYR A 34 -7.64 1.73 10.08
CA TYR A 34 -6.79 0.93 9.21
C TYR A 34 -7.08 -0.56 9.47
N SER A 35 -7.52 -1.27 8.42
CA SER A 35 -7.65 -2.73 8.43
C SER A 35 -6.94 -3.31 7.20
N VAL A 36 -6.48 -4.55 7.30
CA VAL A 36 -5.84 -5.26 6.20
C VAL A 36 -6.74 -5.28 4.96
N GLU A 37 -8.04 -5.46 5.17
CA GLU A 37 -9.06 -5.46 4.12
C GLU A 37 -9.11 -4.11 3.40
N SER A 38 -9.10 -3.00 4.13
CA SER A 38 -9.11 -1.67 3.53
C SER A 38 -7.86 -1.39 2.68
N ALA A 39 -6.69 -1.91 3.07
CA ALA A 39 -5.46 -1.81 2.29
C ALA A 39 -5.55 -2.60 0.98
N ILE A 40 -6.12 -3.81 1.04
CA ILE A 40 -6.32 -4.67 -0.14
C ILE A 40 -7.33 -4.02 -1.10
N GLU A 41 -8.48 -3.58 -0.59
CA GLU A 41 -9.51 -2.90 -1.40
C GLU A 41 -8.95 -1.66 -2.11
N HIS A 42 -8.17 -0.85 -1.39
CA HIS A 42 -7.49 0.31 -1.97
C HIS A 42 -6.48 -0.08 -3.05
N GLY A 43 -5.69 -1.13 -2.82
CA GLY A 43 -4.74 -1.64 -3.82
C GLY A 43 -5.40 -2.18 -5.08
N VAL A 44 -6.49 -2.94 -4.94
CA VAL A 44 -7.30 -3.41 -6.08
C VAL A 44 -7.83 -2.22 -6.88
N ARG A 45 -8.40 -1.22 -6.19
CA ARG A 45 -8.90 0.00 -6.83
C ARG A 45 -7.81 0.76 -7.59
N LEU A 46 -6.62 0.91 -7.01
CA LEU A 46 -5.49 1.58 -7.68
C LEU A 46 -5.10 0.88 -8.98
N VAL A 47 -5.12 -0.46 -9.00
CA VAL A 47 -4.87 -1.23 -10.23
C VAL A 47 -5.99 -1.03 -11.25
N GLU A 48 -7.25 -1.05 -10.82
CA GLU A 48 -8.41 -0.75 -11.69
C GLU A 48 -8.34 0.67 -12.29
N GLU A 49 -7.78 1.63 -11.55
CA GLU A 49 -7.53 3.01 -12.00
C GLU A 49 -6.27 3.14 -12.88
N GLY A 50 -5.50 2.06 -13.07
CA GLY A 50 -4.36 2.00 -14.00
C GLY A 50 -2.98 2.10 -13.35
N ALA A 51 -2.85 1.90 -12.04
CA ALA A 51 -1.54 1.78 -11.40
C ALA A 51 -0.81 0.53 -11.93
N ALA A 52 0.41 0.72 -12.43
CA ALA A 52 1.27 -0.35 -12.90
C ALA A 52 2.02 -1.02 -11.74
N VAL A 53 2.27 -0.28 -10.66
CA VAL A 53 2.98 -0.73 -9.46
C VAL A 53 2.20 -0.27 -8.24
N LEU A 54 2.21 -1.07 -7.18
CA LEU A 54 1.78 -0.65 -5.85
C LEU A 54 2.99 -0.52 -4.93
N ASP A 55 3.04 0.59 -4.20
CA ASP A 55 4.02 0.86 -3.15
C ASP A 55 3.34 0.74 -1.80
N VAL A 56 3.77 -0.23 -0.98
CA VAL A 56 3.12 -0.60 0.28
C VAL A 56 4.10 -0.33 1.43
N GLY A 57 3.82 0.69 2.24
CA GLY A 57 4.67 1.11 3.36
C GLY A 57 3.98 1.00 4.71
N GLY A 58 4.62 0.36 5.69
CA GLY A 58 4.09 0.20 7.05
C GLY A 58 4.62 1.24 8.05
N GLU A 59 5.59 2.04 7.62
CA GLU A 59 6.18 3.16 8.35
C GLU A 59 5.71 4.52 7.80
N SER A 60 5.38 5.44 8.71
CA SER A 60 5.08 6.83 8.36
C SER A 60 6.38 7.63 8.36
N THR A 61 6.70 8.30 7.26
CA THR A 61 7.86 9.21 7.15
C THR A 61 7.48 10.68 7.37
N ARG A 62 6.28 10.92 7.91
CA ARG A 62 5.76 12.27 8.17
C ARG A 62 6.54 12.93 9.33
N PRO A 63 6.72 14.25 9.33
CA PRO A 63 7.37 14.93 10.45
C PRO A 63 6.70 14.60 11.79
N GLY A 64 7.48 14.07 12.73
CA GLY A 64 7.01 13.71 14.07
C GLY A 64 6.39 12.32 14.21
N SER A 65 6.48 11.46 13.18
CA SER A 65 6.18 10.02 13.35
C SER A 65 7.19 9.35 14.27
N GLU A 66 6.71 8.36 15.02
CA GLU A 66 7.60 7.45 15.75
C GLU A 66 8.20 6.43 14.79
N GLU A 67 9.50 6.16 14.93
CA GLU A 67 10.15 5.07 14.23
C GLU A 67 9.46 3.74 14.58
N VAL A 68 9.28 2.89 13.58
CA VAL A 68 8.71 1.55 13.77
C VAL A 68 9.83 0.51 13.68
N SER A 69 9.77 -0.52 14.53
CA SER A 69 10.70 -1.64 14.40
C SER A 69 10.42 -2.38 13.07
N ALA A 70 11.44 -2.96 12.44
CA ALA A 70 11.25 -3.75 11.22
C ALA A 70 10.28 -4.92 11.43
N GLU A 71 10.26 -5.51 12.64
CA GLU A 71 9.32 -6.57 12.98
C GLU A 71 7.86 -6.06 12.98
N ASP A 72 7.63 -4.89 13.55
CA ASP A 72 6.29 -4.31 13.61
C ASP A 72 5.85 -3.76 12.25
N GLU A 73 6.77 -3.24 11.44
CA GLU A 73 6.47 -2.89 10.05
C GLU A 73 6.07 -4.13 9.24
N LEU A 74 6.80 -5.23 9.36
CA LEU A 74 6.47 -6.50 8.70
C LEU A 74 5.07 -7.01 9.10
N LYS A 75 4.71 -6.93 10.39
CA LYS A 75 3.37 -7.28 10.87
C LYS A 75 2.27 -6.44 10.21
N ARG A 76 2.57 -5.20 9.83
CA ARG A 76 1.64 -4.31 9.14
C ARG A 76 1.57 -4.66 7.65
N VAL A 77 2.71 -4.71 6.94
CA VAL A 77 2.72 -4.82 5.47
C VAL A 77 2.44 -6.23 4.94
N LEU A 78 2.90 -7.28 5.62
CA LEU A 78 2.79 -8.64 5.10
C LEU A 78 1.34 -9.09 4.86
N PRO A 79 0.38 -8.87 5.77
CA PRO A 79 -1.02 -9.24 5.51
C PRO A 79 -1.61 -8.54 4.29
N ALA A 80 -1.27 -7.27 4.06
CA ALA A 80 -1.73 -6.51 2.90
C ALA A 80 -1.11 -7.06 1.61
N VAL A 81 0.22 -7.26 1.57
CA VAL A 81 0.94 -7.79 0.40
C VAL A 81 0.50 -9.22 0.06
N LEU A 82 0.23 -10.06 1.05
CA LEU A 82 -0.23 -11.44 0.83
C LEU A 82 -1.69 -11.53 0.41
N GLY A 83 -2.51 -10.51 0.74
CA GLY A 83 -3.91 -10.43 0.36
C GLY A 83 -4.16 -9.82 -1.02
N LEU A 84 -3.14 -9.16 -1.60
CA LEU A 84 -3.11 -8.70 -2.98
C LEU A 84 -2.72 -9.88 -3.90
#